data_AF-A0A3A5AGH3-F1
#
_entry.id   AF-A0A3A5AGH3-F1
#
_cell.length_a   1.000
_cell.length_b   1.000
_cell.length_c   1.000
_cell.angle_alpha   90.00
_cell.angle_beta   90.00
_cell.angle_gamma   90.00
#
_symmetry.space_group_name_H-M   'P 1'
#
loop_
_entity.id
_entity.type
_entity.pdbx_description
1 polymer ?
#
loop_
_entity_poly.entity_id
_entity_poly.type
_entity_poly.pdbx_seq_one_letter_code
_entity_poly.pdbx_strand_id
1 'polypeptide(L)'
;MTRLCGEIVALRGERLHFIRDLRQNVAGMQAQFRHSHSEMARRAKAERQGFVKSLGHEVASLRAGFRGAHKDMARKTKAERRAAVNHLKKTVGWMRREFSSDLAGAHRIWLGPSPGELRAKAEAERRAREAAERDRLAAEAMAKEAAAQQKAAPEVKEEARHPGKKKG
;
A
#
# COMPACT_ATOMS: atom_id res chain seq x y z
N MET A 1 -44.00 45.36 -93.40
CA MET A 1 -43.66 43.97 -93.00
C MET A 1 -42.30 43.85 -92.30
N THR A 2 -41.28 44.66 -92.62
CA THR A 2 -39.91 44.53 -92.07
C THR A 2 -39.78 44.82 -90.57
N ARG A 3 -40.51 45.81 -90.04
CA ARG A 3 -40.47 46.19 -88.61
C ARG A 3 -40.87 45.03 -87.67
N LEU A 4 -41.93 44.33 -88.03
CA LEU A 4 -42.50 43.22 -87.24
C LEU A 4 -41.54 42.02 -87.20
N CYS A 5 -40.81 41.76 -88.29
CA CYS A 5 -39.76 40.75 -88.32
C CYS A 5 -38.59 41.12 -87.40
N GLY A 6 -38.20 42.39 -87.33
CA GLY A 6 -37.14 42.87 -86.42
C GLY A 6 -37.51 42.69 -84.95
N GLU A 7 -38.74 43.06 -84.56
CA GLU A 7 -39.26 42.91 -83.20
C GLU A 7 -39.33 41.42 -82.77
N ILE A 8 -39.76 40.52 -83.67
CA ILE A 8 -39.77 39.07 -83.40
C ILE A 8 -38.35 38.52 -83.17
N VAL A 9 -37.37 38.97 -83.96
CA VAL A 9 -35.97 38.54 -83.81
C VAL A 9 -35.39 39.04 -82.49
N ALA A 10 -35.67 40.30 -82.11
CA ALA A 10 -35.25 40.86 -80.82
C ALA A 10 -35.82 40.05 -79.64
N LEU A 11 -37.13 39.79 -79.63
CA LEU A 11 -37.78 38.99 -78.58
C LEU A 11 -37.21 37.56 -78.48
N ARG A 12 -36.87 36.93 -79.62
CA ARG A 12 -36.21 35.63 -79.62
C ARG A 12 -34.81 35.71 -79.02
N GLY A 13 -34.06 36.77 -79.32
CA GLY A 13 -32.75 37.03 -78.72
C GLY A 13 -32.84 37.18 -77.21
N GLU A 14 -33.72 38.05 -76.72
CA GLU A 14 -33.97 38.26 -75.28
C GLU A 14 -34.38 36.97 -74.58
N ARG A 15 -35.28 36.19 -75.18
CA ARG A 15 -35.69 34.89 -74.63
C ARG A 15 -34.52 33.91 -74.53
N LEU A 16 -33.64 33.86 -75.52
CA LEU A 16 -32.46 33.01 -75.49
C LEU A 16 -31.46 33.44 -74.42
N HIS A 17 -31.28 34.75 -74.22
CA HIS A 17 -30.48 35.29 -73.13
C HIS A 17 -31.05 34.90 -71.77
N PHE A 18 -32.35 35.13 -71.56
CA PHE A 18 -33.03 34.74 -70.32
C PHE A 18 -32.89 33.24 -70.02
N ILE A 19 -33.10 32.36 -71.01
CA ILE A 19 -32.95 30.91 -70.81
C ILE A 19 -31.51 30.54 -70.46
N ARG A 20 -30.52 31.20 -71.06
CA ARG A 20 -29.11 30.98 -70.76
C ARG A 20 -28.77 31.37 -69.33
N ASP A 21 -29.22 32.55 -68.90
CA ASP A 21 -28.98 33.06 -67.55
C ASP A 21 -29.69 32.18 -66.52
N LEU A 22 -30.93 31.77 -66.79
CA LEU A 22 -31.66 30.83 -65.93
C LEU A 22 -30.91 29.50 -65.80
N ARG A 23 -30.40 28.95 -66.90
CA ARG A 23 -29.61 27.71 -66.89
C ARG A 23 -28.34 27.87 -66.06
N GLN A 24 -27.64 28.99 -66.20
CA GLN A 24 -26.42 29.27 -65.43
C GLN A 24 -26.73 29.42 -63.93
N ASN A 25 -27.81 30.14 -63.58
CA ASN A 25 -28.24 30.30 -62.19
C ASN A 25 -28.64 28.97 -61.55
N VAL A 26 -29.41 28.14 -62.25
CA VAL A 26 -29.78 26.81 -61.76
C VAL A 26 -28.55 25.91 -61.59
N ALA A 27 -27.61 25.95 -62.54
CA ALA A 27 -26.35 25.20 -62.42
C ALA A 27 -25.52 25.67 -61.21
N GLY A 28 -25.43 26.98 -61.00
CA GLY A 28 -24.77 27.58 -59.83
C GLY A 28 -25.41 27.14 -58.52
N MET A 29 -26.74 27.21 -58.43
CA MET A 29 -27.49 26.76 -57.25
C MET A 29 -27.29 25.27 -56.96
N GLN A 30 -27.33 24.42 -57.99
CA GLN A 30 -27.07 22.99 -57.84
C GLN A 30 -25.64 22.71 -57.37
N ALA A 31 -24.64 23.43 -57.90
CA ALA A 31 -23.26 23.30 -57.47
C ALA A 31 -23.09 23.72 -56.00
N GLN A 32 -23.67 24.86 -55.60
CA GLN A 32 -23.64 25.33 -54.21
C GLN A 32 -24.34 24.36 -53.26
N PHE A 33 -25.51 23.81 -53.65
CA PHE A 33 -26.21 22.80 -52.86
C PHE A 33 -25.36 21.55 -52.64
N ARG A 34 -24.77 21.00 -53.72
CA ARG A 34 -23.89 19.83 -53.63
C ARG A 34 -22.67 20.10 -52.75
N HIS A 35 -22.07 21.28 -52.90
CA HIS A 35 -20.93 21.68 -52.08
C HIS A 35 -21.30 21.77 -50.61
N SER A 36 -22.36 22.50 -50.26
CA SER A 36 -22.86 22.63 -48.89
C SER A 36 -23.19 21.27 -48.28
N HIS A 37 -23.88 20.41 -49.03
CA HIS A 37 -24.21 19.05 -48.57
C HIS A 37 -22.94 18.21 -48.32
N SER A 38 -21.93 18.32 -49.18
CA SER A 38 -20.66 17.61 -49.00
C SER A 38 -19.91 18.08 -47.75
N GLU A 39 -19.92 19.38 -47.47
CA GLU A 39 -19.30 19.96 -46.28
C GLU A 39 -20.05 19.56 -45.01
N MET A 40 -21.38 19.60 -45.01
CA MET A 40 -22.18 19.09 -43.89
C MET A 40 -21.91 17.60 -43.62
N ALA A 41 -21.84 16.78 -44.67
CA ALA A 41 -21.53 15.35 -44.53
C ALA A 41 -20.13 15.12 -43.94
N ARG A 42 -19.13 15.91 -44.36
CA ARG A 42 -17.77 15.87 -43.81
C ARG A 42 -17.75 16.26 -42.33
N ARG A 43 -18.39 17.37 -41.96
CA ARG A 43 -18.47 17.84 -40.56
C ARG A 43 -19.15 16.81 -39.67
N ALA A 44 -20.33 16.32 -40.08
CA ALA A 44 -21.06 15.30 -39.33
C ALA A 44 -20.25 14.00 -39.17
N LYS A 45 -19.44 13.63 -40.17
CA LYS A 45 -18.53 12.48 -40.06
C LYS A 45 -17.43 12.74 -39.04
N ALA A 46 -16.78 13.89 -39.09
CA ALA A 46 -15.72 14.25 -38.15
C ALA A 46 -16.23 14.32 -36.71
N GLU A 47 -17.39 14.93 -36.49
CA GLU A 47 -18.06 15.00 -35.18
C GLU A 47 -18.37 13.61 -34.62
N ARG A 48 -18.97 12.73 -35.44
CA ARG A 48 -19.23 11.34 -35.02
C ARG A 48 -17.95 10.58 -34.67
N GLN A 49 -16.88 10.76 -35.44
CA GLN A 49 -15.59 10.12 -35.15
C GLN A 49 -14.99 10.64 -33.84
N GLY A 50 -15.06 11.95 -33.60
CA GLY A 50 -14.62 12.57 -32.35
C GLY A 50 -15.40 12.05 -31.14
N PHE A 51 -16.73 12.00 -31.26
CA PHE A 51 -17.62 11.47 -30.22
C PHE A 51 -17.28 10.01 -29.87
N VAL A 52 -17.21 9.13 -30.87
CA VAL A 52 -16.89 7.70 -30.65
C VAL A 52 -15.52 7.53 -29.99
N LYS A 53 -14.54 8.34 -30.39
CA LYS A 53 -13.21 8.32 -29.77
C LYS A 53 -13.26 8.77 -28.30
N SER A 54 -13.96 9.85 -27.98
CA SER A 54 -14.15 10.31 -26.59
C SER A 54 -14.80 9.23 -25.75
N LEU A 55 -15.90 8.65 -26.25
CA LEU A 55 -16.61 7.57 -25.58
C LEU A 55 -15.69 6.36 -25.33
N GLY A 56 -14.86 6.00 -26.31
CA GLY A 56 -13.86 4.94 -26.16
C GLY A 56 -12.86 5.23 -25.03
N HIS A 57 -12.37 6.47 -24.92
CA HIS A 57 -11.47 6.89 -23.83
C HIS A 57 -12.17 6.88 -22.47
N GLU A 58 -13.40 7.39 -22.38
CA GLU A 58 -14.19 7.41 -21.15
C GLU A 58 -14.48 6.00 -20.64
N VAL A 59 -14.93 5.09 -21.53
CA VAL A 59 -15.17 3.69 -21.16
C VAL A 59 -13.89 2.99 -20.73
N ALA A 60 -12.76 3.26 -21.41
CA ALA A 60 -11.46 2.70 -21.02
C ALA A 60 -11.04 3.17 -19.62
N SER A 61 -11.21 4.47 -19.34
CA SER A 61 -10.95 5.08 -18.04
C SER A 61 -11.83 4.48 -16.95
N LEU A 62 -13.14 4.38 -17.19
CA LEU A 62 -14.09 3.78 -16.24
C LEU A 62 -13.74 2.32 -15.93
N ARG A 63 -13.41 1.52 -16.95
CA ARG A 63 -12.98 0.13 -16.78
C ARG A 63 -11.67 0.03 -15.98
N ALA A 64 -10.73 0.95 -16.17
CA ALA A 64 -9.51 1.00 -15.39
C ALA A 64 -9.78 1.35 -13.92
N GLY A 65 -10.62 2.37 -13.69
CA GLY A 65 -11.06 2.77 -12.35
C GLY A 65 -11.76 1.64 -11.60
N PHE A 66 -12.70 0.94 -12.25
CA PHE A 66 -13.39 -0.21 -11.67
C PHE A 66 -12.42 -1.35 -11.30
N ARG A 67 -11.48 -1.68 -12.20
CA ARG A 67 -10.45 -2.70 -11.91
C ARG A 67 -9.56 -2.29 -10.73
N GLY A 68 -9.19 -1.01 -10.62
CA GLY A 68 -8.44 -0.47 -9.49
C GLY A 68 -9.21 -0.61 -8.18
N ALA A 69 -10.42 -0.06 -8.14
CA ALA A 69 -11.29 -0.12 -6.97
C ALA A 69 -11.54 -1.56 -6.51
N HIS A 70 -11.81 -2.48 -7.43
CA HIS A 70 -12.02 -3.90 -7.11
C HIS A 70 -10.77 -4.55 -6.50
N LYS A 71 -9.58 -4.27 -7.05
CA LYS A 71 -8.32 -4.77 -6.47
C LYS A 71 -8.08 -4.23 -5.06
N ASP A 72 -8.36 -2.95 -4.83
CA ASP A 72 -8.18 -2.32 -3.53
C ASP A 72 -9.18 -2.86 -2.50
N MET A 73 -10.44 -3.06 -2.88
CA MET A 73 -11.44 -3.72 -2.02
C MET A 73 -11.00 -5.14 -1.68
N ALA A 74 -10.58 -5.95 -2.66
CA ALA A 74 -10.10 -7.30 -2.41
C ALA A 74 -8.90 -7.32 -1.45
N ARG A 75 -7.97 -6.36 -1.57
CA ARG A 75 -6.83 -6.22 -0.66
C ARG A 75 -7.26 -5.85 0.75
N LYS A 76 -8.13 -4.85 0.91
CA LYS A 76 -8.65 -4.40 2.21
C LYS A 76 -9.41 -5.52 2.91
N THR A 77 -10.38 -6.12 2.24
CA THR A 77 -11.17 -7.24 2.80
C THR A 77 -10.27 -8.43 3.19
N LYS A 78 -9.23 -8.73 2.41
CA LYS A 78 -8.27 -9.80 2.76
C LYS A 78 -7.47 -9.45 4.02
N ALA A 79 -7.03 -8.19 4.16
CA ALA A 79 -6.30 -7.74 5.33
C ALA A 79 -7.17 -7.78 6.59
N GLU A 80 -8.40 -7.26 6.50
CA GLU A 80 -9.39 -7.28 7.58
C GLU A 80 -9.72 -8.71 8.03
N ARG A 81 -9.99 -9.62 7.08
CA ARG A 81 -10.24 -11.03 7.39
C ARG A 81 -9.05 -11.67 8.11
N ARG A 82 -7.82 -11.39 7.68
CA ARG A 82 -6.61 -11.88 8.36
C ARG A 82 -6.48 -11.33 9.77
N ALA A 83 -6.74 -10.04 9.96
CA ALA A 83 -6.71 -9.41 11.27
C ALA A 83 -7.76 -10.03 12.21
N ALA A 84 -8.99 -10.23 11.74
CA ALA A 84 -10.07 -10.86 12.50
C ALA A 84 -9.71 -12.30 12.92
N VAL A 85 -9.19 -13.12 12.00
CA VAL A 85 -8.76 -14.50 12.30
C VAL A 85 -7.61 -14.51 13.31
N ASN A 86 -6.64 -13.61 13.17
CA ASN A 86 -5.54 -13.49 14.12
C ASN A 86 -6.02 -13.09 15.52
N HIS A 87 -6.97 -12.16 15.60
CA HIS A 87 -7.60 -11.78 16.86
C HIS A 87 -8.31 -12.98 17.49
N LEU A 88 -9.14 -13.69 16.72
CA LEU A 88 -9.84 -14.90 17.19
C LEU A 88 -8.86 -15.96 17.70
N LYS A 89 -7.76 -16.21 16.97
CA LYS A 89 -6.72 -17.15 17.40
C LYS A 89 -6.09 -16.77 18.73
N LYS A 90 -5.83 -15.48 18.96
CA LYS A 90 -5.31 -14.98 20.24
C LYS A 90 -6.33 -15.16 21.35
N THR A 91 -7.58 -14.75 21.13
CA THR A 91 -8.65 -14.87 22.13
C THR A 91 -8.90 -16.32 22.51
N VAL A 92 -9.08 -17.21 21.54
CA VAL A 92 -9.24 -18.66 21.80
C VAL A 92 -8.00 -19.26 22.46
N GLY A 93 -6.80 -18.83 22.04
CA GLY A 93 -5.55 -19.25 22.66
C GLY A 93 -5.45 -18.85 24.13
N TRP A 94 -5.89 -17.64 24.47
CA TRP A 94 -5.96 -17.17 25.86
C TRP A 94 -7.00 -17.96 26.66
N MET A 95 -8.22 -18.11 26.14
CA MET A 95 -9.27 -18.91 26.80
C MET A 95 -8.79 -20.33 27.09
N ARG A 96 -8.16 -21.00 26.12
CA ARG A 96 -7.61 -22.35 26.31
C ARG A 96 -6.55 -22.42 27.41
N ARG A 97 -5.73 -21.38 27.56
CA ARG A 97 -4.72 -21.31 28.63
C ARG A 97 -5.37 -21.12 29.99
N GLU A 98 -6.32 -20.20 30.11
CA GLU A 98 -7.11 -20.02 31.35
C GLU A 98 -7.78 -21.33 31.76
N PHE A 99 -8.51 -21.98 30.84
CA PHE A 99 -9.12 -23.29 31.11
C PHE A 99 -8.09 -24.34 31.54
N SER A 100 -6.92 -24.38 30.91
CA SER A 100 -5.87 -25.32 31.30
C SER A 100 -5.32 -25.02 32.69
N SER A 101 -5.16 -23.76 33.05
CA SER A 101 -4.70 -23.32 34.38
C SER A 101 -5.74 -23.67 35.44
N ASP A 102 -7.02 -23.40 35.17
CA ASP A 102 -8.13 -23.74 36.07
C ASP A 102 -8.22 -25.25 36.30
N LEU A 103 -8.11 -26.06 35.24
CA LEU A 103 -8.09 -27.52 35.36
C LEU A 103 -6.89 -28.03 36.15
N ALA A 104 -5.70 -27.46 35.93
CA ALA A 104 -4.50 -27.81 36.70
C ALA A 104 -4.63 -27.41 38.18
N GLY A 105 -5.21 -26.23 38.45
CA GLY A 105 -5.52 -25.77 39.81
C GLY A 105 -6.51 -26.69 40.52
N ALA A 106 -7.61 -27.02 39.85
CA ALA A 106 -8.60 -27.98 40.36
C ALA A 106 -7.96 -29.35 40.62
N HIS A 107 -7.18 -29.88 39.67
CA HIS A 107 -6.45 -31.14 39.85
C HIS A 107 -5.55 -31.08 41.09
N ARG A 108 -4.81 -29.98 41.27
CA ARG A 108 -3.91 -29.82 42.43
C ARG A 108 -4.67 -29.82 43.75
N ILE A 109 -5.85 -29.20 43.81
CA ILE A 109 -6.70 -29.16 45.01
C ILE A 109 -7.24 -30.55 45.34
N TRP A 110 -7.72 -31.29 44.33
CA TRP A 110 -8.43 -32.55 44.55
C TRP A 110 -7.51 -33.79 44.61
N LEU A 111 -6.46 -33.82 43.81
CA LEU A 111 -5.59 -34.98 43.61
C LEU A 111 -4.13 -34.72 44.01
N GLY A 112 -3.81 -33.50 44.43
CA GLY A 112 -2.44 -33.09 44.72
C GLY A 112 -1.62 -32.79 43.46
N PRO A 113 -0.31 -32.48 43.63
CA PRO A 113 0.57 -32.15 42.52
C PRO A 113 0.61 -33.26 41.46
N SER A 114 0.55 -32.88 40.19
CA SER A 114 0.61 -33.90 39.13
C SER A 114 2.01 -34.55 39.08
N PRO A 115 2.12 -35.81 38.62
CA PRO A 115 3.43 -36.44 38.43
C PRO A 115 4.39 -35.64 37.55
N GLY A 116 3.86 -34.91 36.56
CA GLY A 116 4.65 -34.00 35.71
C GLY A 116 5.19 -32.79 36.47
N GLU A 117 4.38 -32.20 37.35
CA GLU A 117 4.81 -31.06 38.20
C GLU A 117 5.89 -31.48 39.20
N LEU A 118 5.77 -32.68 39.78
CA LEU A 118 6.78 -33.23 40.70
C LEU A 118 8.12 -33.44 39.99
N ARG A 119 8.09 -33.98 38.77
CA ARG A 119 9.30 -34.12 37.92
C ARG A 119 9.92 -32.77 37.59
N ALA A 120 9.11 -31.79 37.18
CA ALA A 120 9.58 -30.44 36.88
C ALA A 120 10.20 -29.76 38.11
N LYS A 121 9.62 -29.95 39.30
CA LYS A 121 10.16 -29.41 40.56
C LYS A 121 11.50 -30.06 40.91
N ALA A 122 11.61 -31.38 40.80
CA ALA A 122 12.87 -32.08 41.03
C ALA A 122 13.97 -31.66 40.04
N GLU A 123 13.64 -31.47 38.76
CA GLU A 123 14.58 -30.96 37.76
C GLU A 123 15.01 -29.52 38.03
N ALA A 124 14.07 -28.65 38.43
CA ALA A 124 14.37 -27.27 38.79
C ALA A 124 15.28 -27.20 40.02
N GLU A 125 15.02 -28.01 41.04
CA GLU A 125 15.86 -28.11 42.24
C GLU A 125 17.26 -28.63 41.90
N ARG A 126 17.36 -29.64 41.03
CA ARG A 126 18.66 -30.12 40.54
C ARG A 126 19.43 -29.01 39.82
N ARG A 127 18.78 -28.28 38.91
CA ARG A 127 19.40 -27.14 38.20
C ARG A 127 19.83 -26.01 39.14
N ALA A 128 19.03 -25.72 40.17
CA ALA A 128 19.37 -24.71 41.17
C ALA A 128 20.59 -25.12 42.00
N ARG A 129 20.67 -26.40 42.40
CA ARG A 129 21.85 -26.95 43.10
C ARG A 129 23.10 -26.88 42.23
N GLU A 130 23.01 -27.30 40.97
CA GLU A 130 24.11 -27.23 40.00
C GLU A 130 24.58 -25.78 39.77
N ALA A 131 23.65 -24.81 39.68
CA ALA A 131 23.99 -23.39 39.54
C ALA A 131 24.68 -22.83 40.78
N ALA A 132 24.16 -23.12 41.98
CA ALA A 132 24.77 -22.68 43.24
C ALA A 132 26.18 -23.27 43.44
N GLU A 133 26.39 -24.51 43.01
CA GLU A 133 27.70 -25.16 43.02
C GLU A 133 28.69 -24.44 42.09
N ARG A 134 28.25 -24.07 40.88
CA ARG A 134 29.07 -23.30 39.93
C ARG A 134 29.43 -21.92 40.48
N ASP A 135 28.48 -21.22 41.08
CA ASP A 135 28.73 -19.90 41.68
C ASP A 135 29.71 -19.99 42.85
N ARG A 136 29.59 -21.04 43.69
CA ARG A 136 30.53 -21.30 44.77
C ARG A 136 31.94 -21.57 44.25
N LEU A 137 32.08 -22.43 43.23
CA LEU A 137 33.38 -22.73 42.61
C LEU A 137 33.99 -21.49 41.96
N ALA A 138 33.18 -20.63 41.32
CA ALA A 138 33.64 -19.36 40.76
C ALA A 138 34.11 -18.38 41.84
N ALA A 139 33.39 -18.29 42.97
CA ALA A 139 33.80 -17.47 44.12
C ALA A 139 35.11 -17.97 44.75
N GLU A 140 35.26 -19.29 44.89
CA GLU A 140 36.51 -19.90 45.39
C GLU A 140 37.69 -19.67 44.44
N ALA A 141 37.46 -19.67 43.12
CA ALA A 141 38.48 -19.33 42.12
C ALA A 141 38.90 -17.85 42.20
N MET A 142 37.93 -16.93 42.30
CA MET A 142 38.21 -15.50 42.45
C MET A 142 38.93 -15.18 43.77
N ALA A 143 38.57 -15.87 44.87
CA ALA A 143 39.27 -15.70 46.14
C ALA A 143 40.73 -16.20 46.09
N LYS A 144 41.00 -17.30 45.38
CA LYS A 144 42.36 -17.79 45.14
C LYS A 144 43.17 -16.84 44.26
N GLU A 145 42.55 -16.25 43.25
CA GLU A 145 43.19 -15.27 42.38
C GLU A 145 43.51 -13.96 43.13
N ALA A 146 42.58 -13.46 43.94
CA ALA A 146 42.81 -12.29 44.79
C ALA A 146 43.91 -12.53 45.85
N ALA A 147 43.95 -13.72 46.45
CA ALA A 147 45.02 -14.11 47.38
C ALA A 147 46.39 -14.24 46.68
N ALA A 148 46.42 -14.69 45.42
CA ALA A 148 47.64 -14.71 44.61
C ALA A 148 48.12 -13.29 44.25
N GLN A 149 47.20 -12.36 43.97
CA GLN A 149 47.52 -10.95 43.70
C GLN A 149 48.04 -10.22 44.96
N GLN A 150 47.48 -10.51 46.15
CA GLN A 150 47.99 -9.95 47.42
C GLN A 150 49.40 -10.46 47.77
N LYS A 151 49.75 -11.70 47.39
CA LYS A 151 51.11 -12.24 47.55
C LYS A 151 52.12 -11.68 46.53
N ALA A 152 51.68 -10.90 45.54
CA ALA A 152 52.51 -10.34 44.48
C ALA A 152 52.75 -8.81 44.60
N ALA A 153 52.26 -8.14 45.66
CA ALA A 153 52.50 -6.71 45.89
C ALA A 153 53.75 -6.47 46.77
N PRO A 154 54.78 -5.70 46.33
CA PRO A 154 56.04 -5.53 47.04
C PRO A 154 56.03 -4.37 48.07
N GLU A 155 56.96 -4.45 49.03
CA GLU A 155 57.35 -3.39 49.97
C GLU A 155 57.69 -2.06 49.27
N VAL A 156 57.25 -0.93 49.84
CA VAL A 156 57.81 0.40 49.58
C VAL A 156 58.08 1.10 50.93
N LYS A 157 59.36 1.39 51.20
CA LYS A 157 59.88 2.22 52.31
C LYS A 157 59.98 3.70 51.92
N GLU A 158 59.85 4.61 52.90
CA GLU A 158 60.59 5.90 53.14
C GLU A 158 59.70 6.82 54.01
N GLU A 159 59.92 7.04 55.32
CA GLU A 159 60.96 7.88 55.98
C GLU A 159 61.41 9.15 55.23
N ALA A 160 60.88 10.33 55.61
CA ALA A 160 61.69 11.52 55.92
C ALA A 160 60.88 12.73 56.48
N ARG A 161 61.35 13.22 57.64
CA ARG A 161 61.51 14.63 58.10
C ARG A 161 60.37 15.48 58.72
N HIS A 162 60.54 15.65 60.04
CA HIS A 162 60.36 16.81 60.95
C HIS A 162 60.63 18.21 60.31
N PRO A 163 60.02 19.35 60.74
CA PRO A 163 60.23 20.05 62.04
C PRO A 163 58.94 20.67 62.66
N GLY A 164 58.84 21.17 63.89
CA GLY A 164 59.74 21.52 64.98
C GLY A 164 59.20 22.79 65.71
N LYS A 165 59.51 22.89 67.02
CA LYS A 165 59.52 24.11 67.90
C LYS A 165 58.18 24.60 68.50
N LYS A 166 58.06 24.56 69.85
CA LYS A 166 58.28 25.62 70.89
C LYS A 166 57.17 26.68 70.86
N LYS A 167 56.62 27.21 71.96
CA LYS A 167 57.00 27.35 73.38
C LYS A 167 55.74 27.88 74.09
N GLY A 168 55.61 27.65 75.40
CA GLY A 168 54.58 28.23 76.26
C GLY A 168 54.56 27.49 77.57
#